data_AF-A0A2N3HZY7-F1
#
_entry.id   AF-A0A2N3HZY7-F1
#
_cell.length_a   1.000
_cell.length_b   1.000
_cell.length_c   1.000
_cell.angle_alpha   90.00
_cell.angle_beta   90.00
_cell.angle_gamma   90.00
#
_symmetry.space_group_name_H-M   'P 1'
#
loop_
_entity.id
_entity.type
_entity.pdbx_description
1 polymer ?
#
loop_
_entity_poly.entity_id
_entity_poly.type
_entity_poly.pdbx_seq_one_letter_code
_entity_poly.pdbx_strand_id
1 'polypeptide(L)' 'MNITQNKELIERVIYLAKRKATGTPMQLAERLSISERNLYRILEFLKDSEKSISYSRTLQSYIVD' A
#
# COMPACT_ATOMS: atom_id res chain seq x y z
N MET A 1 16.06 -1.97 -8.33
CA MET A 1 14.83 -2.76 -8.53
C MET A 1 13.67 -1.81 -8.73
N ASN A 2 12.89 -1.97 -9.80
CA ASN A 2 11.73 -1.11 -10.07
C ASN A 2 10.49 -1.69 -9.38
N ILE A 3 10.27 -1.31 -8.12
CA ILE A 3 9.23 -1.91 -7.25
C ILE A 3 7.81 -1.73 -7.81
N THR A 4 7.59 -0.66 -8.58
CA THR A 4 6.31 -0.34 -9.22
C THR A 4 5.99 -1.25 -10.42
N GLN A 5 6.93 -2.09 -10.84
CA GLN A 5 6.69 -3.13 -11.86
C GLN A 5 6.35 -4.49 -11.25
N ASN A 6 6.41 -4.61 -9.91
CA ASN A 6 6.06 -5.85 -9.22
C ASN A 6 4.54 -5.91 -8.99
N LYS A 7 3.84 -6.50 -9.95
CA LYS A 7 2.38 -6.71 -9.91
C LYS A 7 1.90 -7.40 -8.63
N GLU A 8 2.62 -8.41 -8.17
CA GLU A 8 2.22 -9.19 -6.99
C GLU A 8 2.19 -8.31 -5.73
N LEU A 9 3.20 -7.47 -5.53
CA LEU A 9 3.23 -6.52 -4.41
C LEU A 9 2.09 -5.51 -4.49
N ILE A 10 1.84 -4.97 -5.69
CA ILE A 10 0.77 -3.99 -5.93
C ILE A 10 -0.60 -4.61 -5.63
N GLU A 11 -0.86 -5.81 -6.14
CA GLU A 11 -2.10 -6.55 -5.88
C GLU A 11 -2.27 -6.87 -4.39
N ARG A 12 -1.17 -7.23 -3.69
CA ARG A 12 -1.18 -7.47 -2.25
C ARG A 12 -1.53 -6.22 -1.46
N VAL A 13 -0.96 -5.06 -1.81
CA VAL A 13 -1.29 -3.76 -1.18
C VAL A 13 -2.77 -3.44 -1.36
N ILE A 14 -3.28 -3.53 -2.60
CA ILE A 14 -4.70 -3.27 -2.90
C ILE A 14 -5.59 -4.23 -2.11
N TYR A 15 -5.26 -5.52 -2.09
CA TYR A 15 -6.04 -6.53 -1.38
C TYR A 15 -6.15 -6.23 0.12
N LEU A 16 -5.03 -5.89 0.76
CA LEU A 16 -5.00 -5.53 2.17
C LEU A 16 -5.74 -4.22 2.46
N ALA A 17 -5.59 -3.21 1.59
CA ALA A 17 -6.28 -1.93 1.71
C ALA A 17 -7.80 -2.07 1.57
N LYS A 18 -8.28 -2.88 0.61
CA LYS A 18 -9.71 -3.21 0.46
C LYS A 18 -10.30 -3.86 1.72
N ARG A 19 -9.51 -4.70 2.39
CA ARG A 19 -9.90 -5.38 3.64
C ARG A 19 -9.65 -4.53 4.89
N LYS A 20 -9.13 -3.31 4.75
CA LYS A 20 -8.76 -2.42 5.86
C LYS A 20 -7.80 -3.11 6.85
N ALA A 21 -6.90 -3.93 6.33
CA ALA A 21 -6.03 -4.82 7.08
C ALA A 21 -4.55 -4.53 6.86
N THR A 22 -4.18 -3.30 6.45
CA THR A 22 -2.77 -2.95 6.21
C THR A 22 -2.00 -2.70 7.49
N GLY A 23 -2.66 -2.24 8.55
CA GLY A 23 -1.97 -1.66 9.70
C GLY A 23 -1.31 -0.33 9.34
N THR A 24 -0.34 0.08 10.15
CA THR A 24 0.48 1.28 9.91
C THR A 24 1.38 1.10 8.68
N PRO A 25 1.92 2.18 8.09
CA PRO A 25 2.84 2.09 6.96
C PRO A 25 4.05 1.19 7.26
N MET A 26 4.61 1.29 8.47
CA MET A 26 5.71 0.44 8.93
C MET A 26 5.31 -1.04 8.95
N GLN A 27 4.15 -1.36 9.54
CA GLN A 27 3.63 -2.75 9.60
C GLN A 27 3.35 -3.32 8.21
N LEU A 28 2.80 -2.51 7.30
CA LEU A 28 2.56 -2.93 5.92
C LEU A 28 3.87 -3.20 5.19
N ALA A 29 4.88 -2.35 5.36
CA ALA A 29 6.20 -2.51 4.75
C ALA A 29 6.90 -3.78 5.25
N GLU A 30 6.89 -4.03 6.57
CA GLU A 30 7.40 -5.26 7.18
C GLU A 30 6.67 -6.51 6.65
N ARG A 31 5.34 -6.49 6.59
CA ARG A 31 4.54 -7.60 6.06
C ARG A 31 4.84 -7.92 4.59
N LEU A 32 5.17 -6.90 3.81
CA LEU A 32 5.55 -7.02 2.40
C LEU A 32 7.05 -7.27 2.22
N SER A 33 7.83 -7.33 3.29
CA SER A 33 9.30 -7.46 3.27
C SER A 33 9.98 -6.40 2.39
N ILE A 34 9.50 -5.16 2.46
CA ILE A 34 10.06 -4.00 1.75
C ILE A 34 10.35 -2.86 2.75
N SER A 35 11.15 -1.88 2.32
CA SER A 35 11.31 -0.65 3.07
C SER A 35 10.06 0.24 2.97
N GLU A 36 9.81 1.06 3.99
CA GLU A 36 8.74 2.07 3.94
C GLU A 36 8.86 2.98 2.72
N ARG A 37 10.08 3.35 2.31
CA ARG A 37 10.32 4.12 1.09
C ARG A 37 9.75 3.44 -0.16
N ASN A 38 9.95 2.12 -0.29
CA ASN A 38 9.40 1.36 -1.41
C ASN A 38 7.87 1.25 -1.32
N LEU A 39 7.32 1.13 -0.11
CA LEU A 39 5.87 1.18 0.10
C LEU A 39 5.30 2.52 -0.37
N TYR A 40 5.89 3.65 0.01
CA TYR A 40 5.43 4.97 -0.43
C TYR A 40 5.47 5.13 -1.96
N ARG A 41 6.49 4.59 -2.64
CA ARG A 41 6.53 4.57 -4.12
C ARG A 41 5.39 3.75 -4.73
N ILE A 42 5.03 2.62 -4.12
CA ILE A 42 3.89 1.82 -4.58
C ILE A 42 2.58 2.59 -4.36
N LEU A 43 2.42 3.24 -3.21
CA LEU A 43 1.23 4.03 -2.90
C LEU A 43 1.07 5.25 -3.81
N GLU A 44 2.17 5.94 -4.12
CA GLU A 44 2.21 7.04 -5.09
C GLU A 44 1.81 6.57 -6.48
N PHE A 45 2.40 5.46 -6.95
CA PHE A 45 2.02 4.82 -8.21
C PHE A 45 0.53 4.43 -8.28
N LEU A 46 -0.02 3.91 -7.16
CA LEU A 46 -1.43 3.54 -7.06
C LEU A 46 -2.36 4.77 -7.08
N LYS A 47 -1.94 5.86 -6.44
CA LYS A 47 -2.70 7.12 -6.41
C LYS A 47 -2.83 7.74 -7.79
N ASP A 48 -1.79 7.62 -8.62
CA ASP A 48 -1.82 8.08 -10.02
C ASP A 48 -2.69 7.17 -10.92
N SER A 49 -3.02 5.96 -10.47
CA SER A 49 -3.71 4.93 -11.25
C SER A 49 -5.20 4.82 -10.87
N GLU A 50 -6.03 5.84 -11.11
CA GLU A 50 -7.51 5.91 -10.87
C GLU A 50 -8.04 5.45 -9.47
N LYS A 51 -7.20 4.90 -8.60
CA LYS A 51 -7.54 4.31 -7.31
C LYS A 51 -6.96 5.18 -6.23
N SER A 52 -7.80 6.05 -5.68
CA SER A 52 -7.44 6.86 -4.54
C SER A 52 -7.21 5.95 -3.32
N ILE A 53 -5.94 5.76 -2.96
CA ILE A 53 -5.55 5.09 -1.72
C ILE A 53 -5.16 6.15 -0.70
N SER A 54 -5.87 6.14 0.43
CA SER A 54 -5.68 7.10 1.52
C SER A 54 -5.41 6.37 2.83
N TYR A 55 -4.57 6.94 3.69
CA TYR A 55 -4.34 6.38 5.03
C TYR A 55 -5.39 6.90 6.01
N SER A 56 -6.18 6.00 6.60
CA SER A 56 -7.09 6.33 7.69
C SER A 56 -6.40 6.17 9.04
N ARG A 57 -6.21 7.28 9.76
CA ARG A 57 -5.65 7.27 11.13
C ARG A 57 -6.57 6.56 12.11
N THR A 58 -7.89 6.68 11.95
CA THR A 58 -8.89 6.07 12.83
C THR A 58 -8.88 4.55 12.71
N LEU A 59 -8.73 4.03 11.49
CA LEU A 59 -8.68 2.58 11.25
C LEU A 59 -7.26 2.00 11.31
N GLN A 60 -6.24 2.87 11.43
CA GLN A 60 -4.83 2.52 11.27
C GLN A 60 -4.61 1.64 10.04
N SER A 61 -5.19 2.03 8.91
CA SER A 61 -5.13 1.26 7.67
C SER A 61 -5.29 2.16 6.46
N TYR A 62 -4.66 1.77 5.35
CA TYR A 62 -5.01 2.28 4.04
C TYR A 62 -6.41 1.83 3.64
N ILE A 63 -7.14 2.73 3.00
CA ILE A 63 -8.47 2.53 2.43
C ILE A 63 -8.42 2.85 0.93
N VAL A 64 -9.18 2.11 0.14
CA VAL A 64 -9.39 2.36 -1.29
C VAL A 64 -10.77 3.01 -1.41
N ASP A 65 -10.83 4.19 -2.02
CA ASP A 65 -12.09 4.84 -2.44
C ASP A 65 -12.53 4.33 -3.83
#